data_AF-A0ABD0LHK5-F1
#
_entry.id   AF-A0ABD0LHK5-F1
#
_cell.length_a   1.000
_cell.length_b   1.000
_cell.length_c   1.000
_cell.angle_alpha   90.00
_cell.angle_beta   90.00
_cell.angle_gamma   90.00
#
_symmetry.space_group_name_H-M   'P 1'
#
loop_
_entity.id
_entity.type
_entity.pdbx_description
1 polymer ?
#
loop_
_entity_poly.entity_id
_entity_poly.type
_entity_poly.pdbx_seq_one_letter_code
_entity_poly.pdbx_strand_id
1 'polypeptide(L)' 'DSGDVVVVPETEVFTPSIQLADRDDTDGWILANIQQYGYYRVNYDPQNWNALIKQLIKDHTVIPPVNRAQIIDDAWNLAR' A
#
# COMPACT_ATOMS: atom_id res chain seq x y z
N ASP A 1 -37.92 32.80 11.43
CA ASP A 1 -37.12 31.75 12.08
C ASP A 1 -37.39 30.44 11.35
N SER A 2 -36.43 29.52 11.35
CA SER A 2 -36.34 28.30 10.52
C SER A 2 -35.50 28.46 9.24
N GLY A 3 -34.18 28.47 9.44
CA GLY A 3 -33.23 28.20 8.37
C GLY A 3 -33.18 26.69 8.09
N ASP A 4 -33.17 26.34 6.81
CA ASP A 4 -33.01 24.95 6.37
C ASP A 4 -31.62 24.45 6.76
N VAL A 5 -31.59 23.39 7.58
CA VAL A 5 -30.36 22.66 7.90
C VAL A 5 -30.00 21.82 6.68
N VAL A 6 -29.03 22.29 5.90
CA VAL A 6 -28.40 21.48 4.85
C VAL A 6 -27.62 20.37 5.54
N VAL A 7 -28.20 19.18 5.58
CA VAL A 7 -27.49 17.96 5.99
C VAL A 7 -26.47 17.66 4.89
N VAL A 8 -25.22 18.05 5.12
CA VAL A 8 -24.10 17.61 4.30
C VAL A 8 -23.94 16.10 4.50
N PRO A 9 -23.98 15.27 3.43
CA PRO A 9 -23.75 13.85 3.58
C PRO A 9 -22.32 13.63 4.06
N GLU A 10 -22.18 12.83 5.11
CA GLU A 10 -20.89 12.41 5.65
C GLU A 10 -20.08 11.79 4.51
N THR A 11 -18.87 12.32 4.31
CA THR A 11 -17.99 11.92 3.21
C THR A 11 -17.75 10.41 3.29
N GLU A 12 -18.33 9.63 2.39
CA GLU A 12 -18.02 8.20 2.30
C GLU A 12 -16.54 8.05 1.98
N VAL A 13 -15.77 7.55 2.94
CA VAL A 13 -14.36 7.23 2.73
C VAL A 13 -14.32 6.04 1.78
N PHE A 14 -14.16 6.32 0.49
CA PHE A 14 -13.91 5.28 -0.51
C PHE A 14 -12.54 4.67 -0.22
N THR A 15 -12.53 3.48 0.40
CA THR A 15 -11.33 2.65 0.53
C THR A 15 -11.34 1.60 -0.57
N PRO A 16 -10.79 1.87 -1.77
CA PRO A 16 -10.68 0.85 -2.80
C PRO A 16 -9.73 -0.23 -2.30
N SER A 17 -10.28 -1.40 -1.96
CA SER A 17 -9.49 -2.61 -1.86
C SER A 17 -9.23 -3.10 -3.28
N ILE A 18 -7.99 -2.95 -3.75
CA ILE A 18 -7.57 -3.63 -4.97
C ILE A 18 -7.43 -5.10 -4.60
N GLN A 19 -8.45 -5.89 -4.91
CA GLN A 19 -8.35 -7.35 -4.86
C GLN A 19 -7.57 -7.80 -6.09
N LEU A 20 -6.28 -8.05 -5.88
CA LEU A 20 -5.43 -8.68 -6.87
C LEU A 20 -5.92 -10.13 -6.99
N ALA A 21 -6.31 -10.55 -8.18
CA ALA A 21 -6.76 -11.92 -8.44
C ALA A 21 -5.81 -12.93 -7.79
N ASP A 22 -6.37 -13.99 -7.19
CA ASP A 22 -5.62 -15.06 -6.53
C ASP A 22 -4.44 -15.47 -7.42
N ARG A 23 -3.24 -15.06 -7.01
CA ARG A 23 -2.01 -15.44 -7.70
C ARG A 23 -1.68 -16.85 -7.22
N ASP A 24 -1.69 -17.80 -8.15
CA ASP A 24 -1.12 -19.15 -7.92
C ASP A 24 0.40 -19.11 -7.65
N ASP A 25 1.06 -17.97 -7.90
CA ASP A 25 2.44 -17.73 -7.53
C ASP A 25 2.52 -17.13 -6.12
N THR A 26 2.61 -18.00 -5.12
CA THR A 26 2.79 -17.64 -3.70
C THR A 26 4.12 -16.95 -3.38
N ASP A 27 5.05 -16.89 -4.35
CA ASP A 27 6.35 -16.23 -4.19
C ASP A 27 6.42 -14.89 -4.94
N GLY A 28 5.42 -14.57 -5.76
CA GLY A 28 5.32 -13.29 -6.46
C GLY A 28 4.99 -12.14 -5.51
N TRP A 29 5.64 -10.99 -5.71
CA TRP A 29 5.35 -9.76 -4.99
C TRP A 29 4.94 -8.65 -5.96
N ILE A 30 4.18 -7.69 -5.44
CA ILE A 30 3.71 -6.50 -6.14
C ILE A 30 4.23 -5.29 -5.40
N LEU A 31 4.76 -4.36 -6.18
CA LEU A 31 5.28 -3.09 -5.71
C LEU A 31 4.48 -1.97 -6.35
N ALA A 32 3.81 -1.16 -5.52
CA ALA A 32 3.15 0.05 -5.98
C ALA A 32 4.00 1.29 -5.67
N ASN A 33 3.70 2.40 -6.36
CA ASN A 33 4.47 3.64 -6.29
C ASN A 33 5.96 3.43 -6.67
N ILE A 34 6.20 2.77 -7.80
CA ILE A 34 7.55 2.54 -8.32
C ILE A 34 8.27 3.89 -8.48
N GLN A 35 9.53 3.96 -8.03
CA GLN A 35 10.33 5.20 -7.97
C GLN A 35 9.77 6.32 -7.10
N GLN A 36 8.71 6.08 -6.33
CA GLN A 36 8.11 7.05 -5.41
C GLN A 36 7.61 8.33 -6.13
N TYR A 37 7.03 8.21 -7.33
CA TYR A 37 6.46 9.35 -8.06
C TYR A 37 5.26 9.99 -7.36
N GLY A 38 4.47 9.20 -6.63
CA GLY A 38 3.29 9.66 -5.90
C GLY A 38 3.60 10.00 -4.45
N TYR A 39 2.94 11.04 -3.94
CA TYR A 39 2.96 11.42 -2.51
C TYR A 39 1.92 10.64 -1.71
N TYR A 40 2.05 9.32 -1.66
CA TYR A 40 1.19 8.43 -0.89
C TYR A 40 1.96 7.22 -0.37
N ARG A 41 1.44 6.64 0.72
CA ARG A 41 1.95 5.41 1.34
C ARG A 41 1.26 4.20 0.73
N VAL A 42 1.96 3.07 0.67
CA VAL A 42 1.36 1.81 0.23
C VAL A 42 1.17 0.89 1.42
N ASN A 43 -0.07 0.43 1.63
CA ASN A 43 -0.38 -0.64 2.56
C ASN A 43 -0.70 -1.90 1.76
N TYR A 44 0.12 -2.93 1.91
CA TYR A 44 -0.07 -4.22 1.26
C TYR A 44 -0.87 -5.18 2.17
N ASP A 45 -1.49 -6.20 1.58
CA ASP A 45 -1.99 -7.32 2.37
C ASP A 45 -0.82 -8.12 3.01
N PRO A 46 -1.11 -8.93 4.05
CA PRO A 46 -0.08 -9.70 4.75
C PRO A 46 0.74 -10.63 3.84
N GLN A 47 0.12 -11.20 2.81
CA GLN A 47 0.78 -12.12 1.88
C GLN A 47 1.85 -11.39 1.08
N ASN A 48 1.53 -10.21 0.54
CA ASN A 48 2.46 -9.41 -0.24
C ASN A 48 3.54 -8.77 0.64
N TRP A 49 3.23 -8.37 1.89
CA TRP A 49 4.27 -7.98 2.85
C TRP A 49 5.30 -9.09 3.06
N ASN A 50 4.85 -10.33 3.27
CA ASN A 50 5.74 -11.47 3.43
C ASN A 50 6.55 -11.76 2.16
N ALA A 51 5.95 -11.66 0.98
CA ALA A 51 6.64 -11.85 -0.30
C ALA A 51 7.72 -10.77 -0.54
N LEU A 52 7.43 -9.50 -0.24
CA LEU A 52 8.40 -8.40 -0.30
C LEU A 52 9.55 -8.61 0.70
N ILE A 53 9.26 -9.03 1.93
CA ILE A 53 10.29 -9.35 2.93
C ILE A 53 11.19 -10.48 2.43
N LYS A 54 10.61 -11.57 1.91
CA LYS A 54 11.38 -12.69 1.33
C LYS A 54 12.27 -12.22 0.18
N GLN A 55 11.76 -11.38 -0.72
CA GLN A 55 12.56 -10.82 -1.82
C GLN A 55 13.72 -9.97 -1.30
N LEU A 56 13.47 -9.08 -0.34
CA LEU A 56 14.50 -8.22 0.25
C LEU A 56 15.61 -9.04 0.92
N ILE A 57 15.27 -10.15 1.57
CA ILE A 57 16.24 -11.07 2.18
C ILE A 57 16.98 -11.88 1.11
N LYS A 58 16.28 -12.38 0.09
CA LYS A 58 16.84 -13.24 -0.95
C LYS A 58 17.78 -12.48 -1.88
N ASP A 59 17.32 -11.34 -2.40
CA ASP A 59 18.09 -10.45 -3.26
C ASP A 59 17.44 -9.06 -3.30
N HIS A 60 17.94 -8.14 -2.48
CA HIS A 60 17.43 -6.77 -2.44
C HIS A 60 17.75 -5.96 -3.71
N THR A 61 18.66 -6.41 -4.58
CA THR A 61 19.07 -5.64 -5.76
C THR A 61 18.01 -5.64 -6.86
N VAL A 62 17.09 -6.61 -6.85
CA VAL A 62 15.92 -6.68 -7.74
C VAL A 62 14.98 -5.48 -7.53
N ILE A 63 14.88 -4.96 -6.31
CA ILE A 63 14.05 -3.79 -5.98
C ILE A 63 14.95 -2.54 -5.99
N PRO A 64 14.60 -1.48 -6.74
CA PRO A 64 15.39 -0.24 -6.76
C PRO A 64 15.61 0.38 -5.37
N PRO A 65 16.77 1.03 -5.10
CA PRO A 65 17.08 1.58 -3.78
C PRO A 65 16.01 2.48 -3.17
N VAL A 66 15.40 3.37 -3.98
CA VAL A 66 14.33 4.27 -3.53
C VAL A 66 13.10 3.51 -3.05
N ASN A 67 12.69 2.46 -3.74
CA ASN A 67 11.54 1.66 -3.34
C ASN A 67 11.82 0.81 -2.10
N ARG A 68 13.06 0.38 -1.86
CA ARG A 68 13.42 -0.28 -0.60
C ARG A 68 13.26 0.66 0.60
N ALA A 69 13.73 1.90 0.45
CA ALA A 69 13.54 2.93 1.48
C ALA A 69 12.05 3.20 1.73
N GLN A 70 11.26 3.29 0.66
CA GLN A 70 9.80 3.48 0.76
C GLN A 70 9.11 2.31 1.47
N ILE A 71 9.41 1.05 1.12
CA ILE A 71 8.82 -0.14 1.77
C ILE A 71 9.07 -0.11 3.29
N ILE A 72 10.30 0.25 3.69
CA ILE A 72 10.66 0.37 5.10
C ILE A 72 9.87 1.52 5.74
N ASP A 73 9.90 2.72 5.17
CA ASP A 73 9.18 3.87 5.72
C ASP A 73 7.67 3.59 5.86
N ASP A 74 7.04 2.99 4.84
CA ASP A 74 5.63 2.61 4.89
C ASP A 74 5.34 1.62 6.03
N ALA A 75 6.18 0.58 6.20
CA ALA A 75 6.02 -0.39 7.29
C ALA A 75 6.12 0.27 8.68
N TRP A 76 7.11 1.14 8.90
CA TRP A 76 7.28 1.85 10.17
C TRP A 76 6.11 2.80 10.48
N ASN A 77 5.53 3.42 9.46
CA ASN A 77 4.41 4.35 9.65
C ASN A 77 3.06 3.63 9.83
N LEU A 78 2.91 2.44 9.27
CA LEU A 78 1.69 1.63 9.39
C LEU A 78 1.64 0.81 10.69
N ALA A 79 2.79 0.54 11.33
CA ALA A 79 2.87 -0.20 12.59
C ALA A 79 2.53 0.64 13.85
N ARG A 80 1.85 1.78 13.69
CA ARG A 80 1.48 2.70 14.77
C ARG A 80 0.20 2.30 15.48
#